data_AF-A0A958MAP1-F1
#
_entry.id   AF-A0A958MAP1-F1
#
_cell.length_a   1.000
_cell.length_b   1.000
_cell.length_c   1.000
_cell.angle_alpha   90.00
_cell.angle_beta   90.00
_cell.angle_gamma   90.00
#
_symmetry.space_group_name_H-M   'P 1'
#
loop_
_entity.id
_entity.type
_entity.pdbx_description
1 polymer ?
#
loop_
_entity_poly.entity_id
_entity_poly.type
_entity_poly.pdbx_seq_one_letter_code
_entity_poly.pdbx_strand_id
1 'polypeptide(L)'
;RRLVALSVAAAALSVFILSPVLFTGFGYVYEAIPITAKFLGFLGIALLVGLFIKQKNIRKMILYSGAGMLLLIQSYLGTIVIFSTLLGTGSEIVEHWKIDSYRISFREIKSWAGPSWRQYYLEEFRMNGMLRKVVSTAIDNDGDCIVEFKEITGSRQFIFDSCAEKLTVK
;
A
#
# COMPACT_ATOMS: atom_id res chain seq x y z
N ARG A 1 15.49 -18.54 33.59
CA ARG A 1 15.48 -17.06 33.78
C ARG A 1 15.97 -16.29 32.56
N ARG A 2 17.17 -16.55 32.01
CA ARG A 2 17.68 -15.85 30.80
C ARG A 2 16.83 -16.05 29.54
N LEU A 3 16.31 -17.26 29.31
CA LEU A 3 15.41 -17.56 28.18
C LEU A 3 14.08 -16.80 28.24
N VAL A 4 13.50 -16.64 29.44
CA VAL A 4 12.25 -15.90 29.65
C VAL A 4 12.46 -14.39 29.43
N ALA A 5 13.60 -13.84 29.86
CA ALA A 5 13.94 -12.45 29.61
C ALA A 5 14.14 -12.16 28.10
N LEU A 6 14.75 -13.09 27.37
CA LEU A 6 14.94 -13.01 25.92
C LEU A 6 13.60 -13.07 25.15
N SER A 7 12.69 -13.95 25.56
CA SER A 7 11.35 -14.02 24.93
C SER A 7 10.50 -12.79 25.23
N VAL A 8 10.58 -12.24 26.44
CA VAL A 8 9.87 -11.00 26.81
C VAL A 8 10.45 -9.79 26.07
N ALA A 9 11.77 -9.71 25.93
CA ALA A 9 12.43 -8.65 25.16
C ALA A 9 12.08 -8.74 23.66
N ALA A 10 12.05 -9.94 23.09
CA ALA A 10 11.65 -10.15 21.70
C ALA A 10 10.17 -9.79 21.47
N ALA A 11 9.29 -10.15 22.42
CA ALA A 11 7.88 -9.77 22.38
C ALA A 11 7.71 -8.24 22.46
N ALA A 12 8.39 -7.57 23.40
CA ALA A 12 8.35 -6.12 23.53
C ALA A 12 8.90 -5.41 22.27
N LEU A 13 9.99 -5.93 21.68
CA LEU A 13 10.55 -5.40 20.44
C LEU A 13 9.57 -5.59 19.27
N SER A 14 8.89 -6.74 19.18
CA SER A 14 7.89 -6.98 18.14
C SER A 14 6.68 -6.05 18.29
N VAL A 15 6.20 -5.81 19.51
CA VAL A 15 5.12 -4.84 19.77
C VAL A 15 5.56 -3.42 19.44
N PHE A 16 6.81 -3.05 19.73
CA PHE A 16 7.35 -1.73 19.38
C PHE A 16 7.51 -1.53 17.87
N ILE A 17 7.96 -2.55 17.14
CA ILE A 17 8.09 -2.52 15.67
C ILE A 17 6.71 -2.53 14.99
N LEU A 18 5.72 -3.20 15.59
CA LEU A 18 4.35 -3.25 15.09
C LEU A 18 3.51 -2.04 15.50
N SER A 19 3.92 -1.30 16.54
CA SER A 19 3.23 -0.13 17.06
C SER A 19 2.88 0.90 15.98
N PRO A 20 3.79 1.28 15.05
CA PRO A 20 3.44 2.19 13.97
C PRO A 20 2.26 1.69 13.14
N VAL A 21 2.19 0.40 12.80
CA VAL A 21 1.05 -0.18 12.07
C VAL A 21 -0.24 -0.14 12.89
N LEU A 22 -0.13 -0.24 14.21
CA LEU A 22 -1.26 -0.13 15.14
C LEU A 22 -1.75 1.32 15.33
N PHE A 23 -0.90 2.34 15.10
CA PHE A 23 -1.26 3.73 15.37
C PHE A 23 -1.45 4.59 14.12
N THR A 24 -0.86 4.24 12.98
CA THR A 24 -0.90 5.08 11.76
C THR A 24 -1.96 4.68 10.74
N GLY A 25 -2.59 3.52 10.91
CA GLY A 25 -3.63 3.08 9.96
C GLY A 25 -3.10 2.63 8.60
N PHE A 26 -4.02 2.19 7.74
CA PHE A 26 -3.75 1.46 6.50
C PHE A 26 -2.97 2.26 5.43
N GLY A 27 -2.81 3.59 5.59
CA GLY A 27 -1.95 4.39 4.72
C GLY A 27 -0.53 3.84 4.62
N TYR A 28 -0.04 3.21 5.71
CA TYR A 28 1.25 2.55 5.71
C TYR A 28 1.27 1.21 4.97
N VAL A 29 0.15 0.50 4.81
CA VAL A 29 0.14 -0.84 4.20
C VAL A 29 0.39 -0.78 2.69
N TYR A 30 -0.21 0.19 1.99
CA TYR A 30 0.01 0.36 0.56
C TYR A 30 1.44 0.80 0.23
N GLU A 31 2.06 1.62 1.08
CA GLU A 31 3.49 1.96 0.97
C GLU A 31 4.40 0.85 1.50
N ALA A 32 3.97 0.08 2.49
CA ALA A 32 4.75 -1.01 3.07
C ALA A 32 4.86 -2.20 2.13
N ILE A 33 3.88 -2.49 1.28
CA ILE A 33 3.97 -3.62 0.31
C ILE A 33 5.21 -3.49 -0.61
N PRO A 34 5.41 -2.38 -1.36
CA PRO A 34 6.58 -2.25 -2.22
C PRO A 34 7.88 -2.17 -1.42
N ILE A 35 7.88 -1.59 -0.21
CA ILE A 35 9.05 -1.57 0.68
C ILE A 35 9.40 -2.99 1.15
N THR A 36 8.42 -3.75 1.62
CA THR A 36 8.58 -5.13 2.10
C THR A 36 9.03 -6.05 0.97
N ALA A 37 8.51 -5.87 -0.24
CA ALA A 37 8.95 -6.60 -1.43
C ALA A 37 10.42 -6.32 -1.76
N LYS A 38 10.87 -5.07 -1.69
CA LYS A 38 12.29 -4.71 -1.86
C LYS A 38 13.16 -5.36 -0.78
N PHE A 39 12.74 -5.30 0.49
CA PHE A 39 13.44 -5.95 1.59
C PHE A 39 13.55 -7.47 1.43
N LEU A 40 12.48 -8.14 1.00
CA LEU A 40 12.48 -9.56 0.67
C LEU A 40 13.45 -9.89 -0.48
N GLY A 41 13.50 -9.02 -1.50
CA GLY A 41 14.47 -9.13 -2.59
C GLY A 41 15.92 -9.06 -2.08
N PHE A 42 16.24 -8.05 -1.26
CA PHE A 42 17.57 -7.94 -0.65
C PHE A 42 17.91 -9.12 0.26
N LEU A 43 16.95 -9.60 1.05
CA LEU A 43 17.11 -10.77 1.91
C LEU A 43 17.39 -12.03 1.10
N GLY A 44 16.67 -12.23 -0.01
CA GLY A 44 16.87 -13.35 -0.93
C GLY A 44 18.26 -13.34 -1.54
N ILE A 45 18.74 -12.17 -2.00
CA ILE A 45 20.10 -12.01 -2.52
C ILE A 45 21.14 -12.30 -1.42
N ALA A 46 20.96 -11.78 -0.21
CA ALA A 46 21.88 -12.00 0.91
C ALA A 46 21.96 -13.48 1.31
N LEU A 47 20.83 -14.18 1.34
CA LEU A 47 20.77 -15.62 1.60
C LEU A 47 21.45 -16.44 0.49
N LEU A 48 21.22 -16.09 -0.79
CA LEU A 48 21.88 -16.73 -1.93
C LEU A 48 23.40 -16.55 -1.87
N VAL A 49 23.89 -15.33 -1.63
CA VAL A 49 25.33 -15.05 -1.46
C VAL A 49 25.89 -15.83 -0.26
N GLY A 50 25.13 -15.91 0.83
CA GLY A 50 25.49 -16.68 2.02
C GLY A 50 25.72 -18.17 1.79
N LEU A 51 25.07 -18.77 0.78
CA LEU A 51 25.28 -20.17 0.40
C LEU A 51 26.64 -20.42 -0.25
N PHE A 52 27.21 -19.43 -0.94
CA PHE A 52 28.51 -19.53 -1.63
C PHE A 52 29.71 -19.21 -0.72
N ILE A 53 29.48 -18.70 0.50
CA ILE A 53 30.54 -18.41 1.46
C ILE A 53 31.09 -19.73 2.05
N LYS A 54 32.39 -19.99 1.82
CA LYS A 54 33.08 -21.20 2.32
C LYS A 54 33.27 -21.21 3.85
N GLN A 55 33.24 -20.04 4.49
CA GLN A 55 33.47 -19.92 5.93
C GLN A 55 32.23 -20.33 6.73
N LYS A 56 32.31 -21.51 7.37
CA LYS A 56 31.19 -22.19 8.06
C LYS A 56 30.47 -21.32 9.11
N ASN A 57 31.21 -20.51 9.87
CA ASN A 57 30.62 -19.66 10.92
C ASN A 57 29.83 -18.48 10.31
N ILE A 58 30.38 -17.86 9.26
CA ILE A 58 29.72 -16.75 8.55
C ILE A 58 28.47 -17.27 7.83
N ARG A 59 28.56 -18.41 7.15
CA ARG A 59 27.42 -19.06 6.50
C ARG A 59 26.28 -19.36 7.47
N LYS A 60 26.59 -19.92 8.65
CA LYS A 60 25.58 -20.16 9.70
C LYS A 60 24.96 -18.86 10.21
N MET A 61 25.77 -17.84 10.46
CA MET A 61 25.29 -16.53 10.92
C MET A 61 24.30 -15.90 9.93
N ILE A 62 24.62 -15.91 8.63
CA ILE A 62 23.75 -15.36 7.57
C ILE A 62 22.47 -16.18 7.41
N LEU A 63 22.55 -17.51 7.50
CA LEU A 63 21.36 -18.37 7.43
C LEU A 63 20.42 -18.15 8.62
N TYR A 64 20.96 -18.07 9.84
CA TYR A 64 20.13 -17.85 11.03
C TYR A 64 19.57 -16.43 11.10
N SER A 65 20.35 -15.41 10.74
CA SER A 65 19.83 -14.04 10.67
C SER A 65 18.78 -13.89 9.58
N GLY A 66 18.99 -14.50 8.42
CA GLY A 66 18.03 -14.50 7.32
C GLY A 66 16.72 -15.21 7.69
N ALA A 67 16.79 -16.39 8.31
CA ALA A 67 15.62 -17.10 8.80
C ALA A 67 14.87 -16.30 9.89
N GLY A 68 15.60 -15.67 10.82
CA GLY A 68 15.01 -14.79 11.83
C GLY A 68 14.30 -13.58 11.23
N MET A 69 14.91 -12.94 10.24
CA MET A 69 14.30 -11.82 9.50
C MET A 69 13.04 -12.26 8.75
N LEU A 70 13.06 -13.46 8.15
CA LEU A 70 11.93 -14.00 7.40
C LEU A 70 10.73 -14.29 8.31
N LEU A 71 10.99 -14.80 9.52
CA LEU A 71 9.97 -14.96 10.56
C LEU A 71 9.38 -13.62 11.01
N LEU A 72 10.21 -12.59 11.17
CA LEU A 72 9.74 -11.24 11.52
C LEU A 72 8.88 -10.61 10.41
N ILE A 73 9.24 -10.82 9.14
CA ILE A 73 8.44 -10.34 8.00
C ILE A 73 7.11 -11.08 7.93
N GLN A 74 7.10 -12.40 8.14
CA GLN A 74 5.88 -13.20 8.18
C GLN A 74 4.95 -12.78 9.32
N SER A 75 5.48 -12.56 10.51
CA SER A 75 4.66 -12.08 11.64
C SER A 75 4.10 -10.69 11.36
N TYR A 76 4.90 -9.79 10.77
CA TYR A 76 4.46 -8.46 10.36
C TYR A 76 3.30 -8.51 9.35
N LEU A 77 3.45 -9.27 8.27
CA LEU A 77 2.41 -9.43 7.25
C LEU A 77 1.16 -10.12 7.82
N GLY A 78 1.34 -11.14 8.67
CA GLY A 78 0.24 -11.81 9.34
C GLY A 78 -0.56 -10.87 10.24
N THR A 79 0.12 -10.00 11.00
CA THR A 79 -0.55 -8.96 11.79
C THR A 79 -1.32 -7.99 10.91
N ILE A 80 -0.76 -7.52 9.79
CA ILE A 80 -1.49 -6.66 8.85
C ILE A 80 -2.78 -7.34 8.37
N VAL A 81 -2.70 -8.60 7.94
CA VAL A 81 -3.86 -9.34 7.44
C VAL A 81 -4.91 -9.52 8.52
N ILE A 82 -4.52 -9.95 9.73
CA ILE A 82 -5.45 -10.17 10.86
C ILE A 82 -6.13 -8.86 11.27
N PHE A 83 -5.37 -7.78 11.40
CA PHE A 83 -5.93 -6.47 11.75
C PHE A 83 -6.84 -5.94 10.62
N SER A 84 -6.49 -6.18 9.36
CA SER A 84 -7.31 -5.78 8.22
C SER A 84 -8.68 -6.46 8.19
N THR A 85 -8.73 -7.75 8.57
CA THR A 85 -9.96 -8.55 8.59
C THR A 85 -10.78 -8.31 9.86
N LEU A 86 -10.14 -8.19 11.03
CA LEU A 86 -10.86 -8.03 12.30
C LEU A 86 -11.37 -6.61 12.54
N LEU A 87 -10.60 -5.58 12.17
CA LEU A 87 -10.95 -4.19 12.46
C LEU A 87 -11.64 -3.47 11.29
N GLY A 88 -11.88 -4.18 10.19
CA GLY A 88 -12.67 -3.68 9.07
C GLY A 88 -11.93 -2.62 8.26
N THR A 89 -10.89 -3.02 7.54
CA THR A 89 -10.33 -2.20 6.45
C THR A 89 -10.86 -2.68 5.11
N GLY A 90 -11.54 -1.80 4.40
CA GLY A 90 -12.09 -2.08 3.08
C GLY A 90 -11.72 -0.98 2.12
N SER A 91 -11.30 -1.35 0.91
CA SER A 91 -11.39 -0.45 -0.24
C SER A 91 -12.72 -0.71 -0.91
N GLU A 92 -13.61 0.27 -0.88
CA GLU A 92 -14.88 0.20 -1.57
C GLU A 92 -14.85 1.20 -2.73
N ILE A 93 -15.19 0.70 -3.92
CA ILE A 93 -15.50 1.61 -5.02
C ILE A 93 -16.93 2.06 -4.76
N VAL A 94 -17.07 3.30 -4.32
CA VAL A 94 -18.36 3.80 -3.87
C VAL A 94 -19.16 4.26 -5.10
N GLU A 95 -18.51 4.93 -6.06
CA GLU A 95 -19.23 5.59 -7.15
C GLU A 95 -18.47 5.56 -8.49
N HIS A 96 -19.27 5.61 -9.56
CA HIS A 96 -18.81 5.68 -10.94
C HIS A 96 -19.63 6.68 -11.74
N TRP A 97 -18.96 7.66 -12.34
CA TRP A 97 -19.57 8.56 -13.30
C TRP A 97 -19.06 8.24 -14.70
N LYS A 98 -19.96 8.26 -15.68
CA LYS A 98 -19.62 8.14 -17.09
C LYS A 98 -20.03 9.43 -17.78
N ILE A 99 -19.04 10.20 -18.24
CA ILE A 99 -19.23 11.51 -18.86
C ILE A 99 -18.56 11.45 -20.23
N ASP A 100 -19.36 11.49 -21.29
CA ASP A 100 -18.89 11.37 -22.67
C ASP A 100 -17.97 10.14 -22.90
N SER A 101 -16.72 10.40 -23.30
CA SER A 101 -15.67 9.39 -23.49
C SER A 101 -14.85 9.11 -22.24
N TYR A 102 -15.26 9.59 -21.06
CA TYR A 102 -14.54 9.42 -19.81
C TYR A 102 -15.34 8.61 -18.78
N ARG A 103 -14.62 7.85 -17.96
CA ARG A 103 -15.13 7.25 -16.72
C ARG A 103 -14.35 7.82 -15.56
N ILE A 104 -15.06 8.26 -14.54
CA ILE A 104 -14.49 8.67 -13.28
C ILE A 104 -14.92 7.64 -12.24
N SER A 105 -13.96 7.05 -11.56
CA SER A 105 -14.23 6.08 -10.50
C SER A 105 -13.74 6.65 -9.17
N PHE A 106 -14.63 6.69 -8.20
CA PHE A 106 -14.32 7.10 -6.84
C PHE A 106 -14.15 5.87 -5.95
N ARG A 107 -12.99 5.81 -5.30
CA ARG A 107 -12.66 4.77 -4.34
C ARG A 107 -12.45 5.45 -2.99
N GLU A 108 -13.20 4.98 -1.99
CA GLU A 108 -12.95 5.33 -0.61
C GLU A 108 -12.24 4.15 0.07
N ILE A 109 -11.10 4.46 0.69
CA ILE A 109 -10.34 3.50 1.49
C ILE A 109 -10.58 3.86 2.94
N LYS A 110 -11.38 3.02 3.61
CA LYS A 110 -11.66 3.16 5.04
C LYS A 110 -10.62 2.37 5.82
N SER A 111 -9.93 3.08 6.71
CA SER A 111 -8.97 2.50 7.63
C SER A 111 -9.59 2.36 9.02
N TRP A 112 -9.16 1.35 9.77
CA TRP A 112 -9.63 1.15 11.15
C TRP A 112 -9.05 2.19 12.14
N ALA A 113 -7.89 2.75 11.80
CA ALA A 113 -7.27 3.87 12.49
C ALA A 113 -6.71 4.83 11.42
N GLY A 114 -6.60 6.12 11.77
CA GLY A 114 -6.14 7.16 10.84
C GLY A 114 -7.23 7.66 9.88
N PRO A 115 -6.94 8.73 9.12
CA PRO A 115 -7.89 9.32 8.18
C PRO A 115 -8.24 8.35 7.03
N SER A 116 -9.47 8.43 6.51
CA SER A 116 -9.84 7.75 5.27
C SER A 116 -9.16 8.42 4.08
N TRP A 117 -8.87 7.64 3.05
CA TRP A 117 -8.26 8.15 1.81
C TRP A 117 -9.28 8.06 0.70
N ARG A 118 -9.49 9.17 0.01
CA ARG A 118 -10.39 9.27 -1.14
C ARG A 118 -9.56 9.41 -2.40
N GLN A 119 -9.81 8.53 -3.35
CA GLN A 119 -9.04 8.49 -4.59
C GLN A 119 -9.98 8.47 -5.79
N TYR A 120 -9.73 9.38 -6.72
CA TYR A 120 -10.42 9.44 -7.99
C TYR A 120 -9.52 8.95 -9.12
N TYR A 121 -10.10 8.15 -10.00
CA TYR A 121 -9.45 7.62 -11.19
C TYR A 121 -10.16 8.18 -12.41
N LEU A 122 -9.43 8.91 -13.25
CA LEU A 122 -9.91 9.39 -14.54
C LEU A 122 -9.43 8.43 -15.63
N GLU A 123 -10.39 7.79 -16.30
CA GLU A 123 -10.15 6.86 -17.40
C GLU A 123 -10.76 7.39 -18.68
N GLU A 124 -10.05 7.30 -19.79
CA GLU A 124 -10.55 7.64 -21.12
C GLU A 124 -10.88 6.34 -21.87
N PHE A 125 -12.07 6.30 -22.44
CA PHE A 125 -12.51 5.30 -23.39
C PHE A 125 -12.04 5.66 -24.79
N ARG A 126 -11.30 4.75 -25.41
CA ARG A 126 -10.85 4.86 -26.80
C ARG A 126 -11.49 3.77 -27.64
N MET A 127 -11.52 3.99 -28.95
CA MET A 127 -12.09 3.04 -29.93
C MET A 127 -13.54 2.65 -29.57
N ASN A 128 -14.44 3.62 -29.46
CA ASN A 128 -15.85 3.41 -29.10
C ASN A 128 -16.07 2.61 -27.81
N GLY A 129 -15.17 2.74 -26.82
CA GLY A 129 -15.31 2.08 -25.52
C GLY A 129 -14.66 0.72 -25.40
N MET A 130 -13.99 0.20 -26.45
CA MET A 130 -13.27 -1.07 -26.36
C MET A 130 -11.98 -0.99 -25.54
N LEU A 131 -11.28 0.14 -25.61
CA LEU A 131 -10.03 0.33 -24.88
C LEU A 131 -10.24 1.33 -23.74
N ARG A 132 -9.65 1.01 -22.59
CA ARG A 132 -9.65 1.85 -21.41
C ARG A 132 -8.22 2.23 -21.07
N LYS A 133 -7.96 3.53 -20.92
CA LYS A 133 -6.65 4.05 -20.48
C LYS A 133 -6.85 4.91 -19.24
N VAL A 134 -6.06 4.67 -18.19
CA VAL A 134 -5.97 5.58 -17.05
C VAL A 134 -5.22 6.84 -17.49
N VAL A 135 -5.87 7.99 -17.37
CA VAL A 135 -5.36 9.31 -17.78
C VAL A 135 -4.69 10.02 -16.61
N SER A 136 -5.31 9.94 -15.43
CA SER A 136 -4.84 10.59 -14.21
C SER A 136 -5.45 9.94 -12.98
N THR A 137 -4.78 10.13 -11.85
CA THR A 137 -5.29 9.82 -10.50
C THR A 137 -5.19 11.06 -9.63
N ALA A 138 -6.23 11.36 -8.86
CA ALA A 138 -6.24 12.44 -7.90
C ALA A 138 -6.57 11.89 -6.51
N ILE A 139 -5.94 12.46 -5.48
CA ILE A 139 -6.23 12.18 -4.07
C ILE A 139 -6.90 13.43 -3.52
N ASP A 140 -8.08 13.26 -2.95
CA ASP A 140 -8.82 14.31 -2.27
C ASP A 140 -8.84 13.96 -0.78
N ASN A 141 -8.48 14.91 0.08
CA ASN A 141 -8.52 14.74 1.53
C ASN A 141 -9.56 15.63 2.20
N ASP A 142 -10.08 16.62 1.47
CA ASP A 142 -10.88 17.71 2.04
C ASP A 142 -12.38 17.53 1.73
N GLY A 143 -12.72 16.63 0.80
CA GLY A 143 -14.11 16.31 0.46
C GLY A 143 -14.78 17.42 -0.34
N ASP A 144 -13.98 18.21 -1.05
CA ASP A 144 -14.47 19.22 -1.97
C ASP A 144 -15.14 18.55 -3.17
N CYS A 145 -16.18 19.19 -3.69
CA CYS A 145 -16.83 18.75 -4.93
C CYS A 145 -15.88 18.81 -6.14
N ILE A 146 -14.79 19.58 -6.05
CA ILE A 146 -13.92 19.87 -7.20
C ILE A 146 -12.63 19.05 -7.10
N VAL A 147 -12.42 18.18 -8.09
CA VAL A 147 -11.25 17.33 -8.20
C VAL A 147 -10.45 17.71 -9.44
N GLU A 148 -9.21 18.14 -9.23
CA GLU A 148 -8.28 18.46 -10.32
C GLU A 148 -7.39 17.27 -10.66
N PHE A 149 -7.33 16.94 -11.95
CA PHE A 149 -6.50 15.90 -12.52
C PHE A 149 -5.45 16.51 -13.45
N LYS A 150 -4.23 16.00 -13.39
CA LYS A 150 -3.15 16.34 -14.31
C LYS A 150 -2.79 15.11 -15.13
N GLU A 151 -2.87 15.21 -16.44
CA GLU A 151 -2.57 14.09 -17.33
C GLU A 151 -1.16 13.53 -17.09
N ILE A 152 -1.04 12.21 -16.90
CA ILE A 152 0.24 11.56 -16.61
C ILE A 152 1.25 11.74 -17.75
N THR A 153 0.76 11.74 -18.99
CA THR A 153 1.59 11.76 -20.21
C THR A 153 1.43 13.04 -21.05
N GLY A 154 0.83 14.10 -20.51
CA GLY A 154 0.48 15.30 -21.27
C GLY A 154 0.39 16.56 -20.43
N SER A 155 -0.04 17.66 -21.06
CA SER A 155 -0.21 18.97 -20.41
C SER A 155 -1.67 19.30 -20.10
N ARG A 156 -2.61 18.41 -20.42
CA ARG A 156 -4.05 18.64 -20.22
C ARG A 156 -4.37 18.59 -18.73
N GLN A 157 -5.22 19.51 -18.30
CA GLN A 157 -5.78 19.52 -16.96
C GLN A 157 -7.26 19.20 -17.05
N PHE A 158 -7.73 18.32 -16.18
CA PHE A 158 -9.15 18.01 -16.10
C PHE A 158 -9.67 18.45 -14.74
N ILE A 159 -10.78 19.16 -14.73
CA ILE A 159 -11.45 19.58 -13.50
C ILE A 159 -12.80 18.87 -13.49
N PHE A 160 -12.97 18.00 -12.52
CA PHE A 160 -14.23 17.30 -12.30
C PHE A 160 -14.97 17.93 -11.13
N ASP A 161 -16.21 18.34 -11.37
CA ASP A 161 -17.15 18.69 -10.32
C ASP A 161 -18.03 17.46 -10.04
N SER A 162 -17.80 16.80 -8.90
CA SER A 162 -18.54 15.60 -8.48
C SER A 162 -19.98 15.93 -8.08
N CYS A 163 -20.26 17.16 -7.67
CA CYS A 163 -21.60 17.60 -7.26
C CYS A 163 -22.47 18.01 -8.46
N ALA A 164 -21.85 18.55 -9.51
CA ALA A 164 -22.52 18.87 -10.77
C ALA A 164 -22.39 17.77 -11.84
N GLU A 165 -21.66 16.69 -11.54
CA GLU A 165 -21.32 15.58 -12.45
C GLU A 165 -20.74 16.07 -13.80
N LYS A 166 -19.87 17.08 -13.75
CA LYS A 166 -19.36 17.76 -14.96
C LYS A 166 -17.84 17.70 -15.03
N LEU A 167 -17.33 17.28 -16.19
CA LEU A 167 -15.91 17.28 -16.50
C LEU A 167 -15.56 18.46 -17.42
N THR A 168 -14.61 19.28 -17.00
CA THR A 168 -14.06 20.39 -17.80
C THR A 168 -12.62 20.09 -18.16
N VAL A 169 -12.27 20.22 -19.44
CA VAL A 169 -10.89 20.04 -19.92
C VAL A 169 -10.28 21.42 -20.16
N LYS A 170 -9.10 21.67 -19.59
CA LYS A 170 -8.28 22.86 -19.80
C LYS A 170 -6.99 22.52 -20.54
#